data_AF-A0A7Y2CNE9-F1
#
_entry.id   AF-A0A7Y2CNE9-F1
#
_cell.length_a   1.000
_cell.length_b   1.000
_cell.length_c   1.000
_cell.angle_alpha   90.00
_cell.angle_beta   90.00
_cell.angle_gamma   90.00
#
_symmetry.space_group_name_H-M   'P 1'
#
loop_
_entity.id
_entity.type
_entity.pdbx_description
1 polymer ?
#
loop_
_entity_poly.entity_id
_entity_poly.type
_entity_poly.pdbx_seq_one_letter_code
_entity_poly.pdbx_strand_id
1 'polypeptide(L)'
;SEGCSASLTYARPGNVRVRARTAAFFTVFDLVAAEESAWLDVPREELTVVGDRADPVWSDLPVSPDPMLIALLADPWGGGAVGSVQFSAGTEEVTGQGDGWTVWLDRVTGTPLRYEAGDLRITWAEWADRWDIPWPHDIEVETPSGHLRVRLGRFTLDRSLRPDVFGFDPEEGRTIFTPSEAKSWWAERSGG
;
A
#
# COMPACT_ATOMS: atom_id res chain seq x y z
N SER A 1 14.82 -7.82 15.18
CA SER A 1 13.75 -7.68 14.19
C SER A 1 14.36 -7.06 12.96
N GLU A 2 14.25 -7.73 11.80
CA GLU A 2 14.71 -7.16 10.53
C GLU A 2 13.64 -6.18 10.03
N GLY A 3 13.78 -4.91 10.40
CA GLY A 3 12.96 -3.83 9.87
C GLY A 3 13.67 -3.14 8.70
N CYS A 4 12.90 -2.58 7.78
CA CYS A 4 13.41 -1.64 6.79
C CYS A 4 12.83 -0.24 7.04
N SER A 5 13.52 0.78 6.55
CA SER A 5 12.98 2.14 6.48
C SER A 5 12.34 2.33 5.11
N ALA A 6 11.19 2.99 5.03
CA ALA A 6 10.56 3.28 3.74
C ALA A 6 10.24 4.77 3.61
N SER A 7 10.36 5.29 2.39
CA SER A 7 9.81 6.58 2.01
C SER A 7 8.59 6.36 1.13
N LEU A 8 7.48 7.03 1.48
CA LEU A 8 6.29 7.09 0.65
C LEU A 8 6.16 8.47 0.04
N THR A 9 5.90 8.51 -1.26
CA THR A 9 5.53 9.73 -1.99
C THR A 9 4.17 9.49 -2.64
N TYR A 10 3.27 10.47 -2.53
CA TYR A 10 1.92 10.38 -3.07
C TYR A 10 1.54 11.67 -3.78
N ALA A 11 0.91 11.55 -4.94
CA ALA A 11 0.34 12.66 -5.69
C ALA A 11 -1.04 12.28 -6.24
N ARG A 12 -2.03 13.17 -6.06
CA ARG A 12 -3.37 12.96 -6.61
C ARG A 12 -3.42 13.21 -8.14
N PRO A 13 -4.29 12.51 -8.88
CA PRO A 13 -5.02 11.31 -8.47
C PRO A 13 -4.13 10.05 -8.57
N GLY A 14 -4.10 9.25 -7.51
CA GLY A 14 -3.68 7.84 -7.61
C GLY A 14 -2.21 7.51 -7.88
N ASN A 15 -1.28 8.48 -7.87
CA ASN A 15 0.15 8.20 -8.04
C ASN A 15 0.82 7.96 -6.70
N VAL A 16 1.49 6.82 -6.53
CA VAL A 16 2.24 6.46 -5.32
C VAL A 16 3.60 5.90 -5.67
N ARG A 17 4.56 6.18 -4.81
CA ARG A 17 5.86 5.52 -4.80
C ARG A 17 6.20 5.12 -3.38
N VAL A 18 6.53 3.85 -3.19
CA VAL A 18 7.06 3.32 -1.94
C VAL A 18 8.46 2.77 -2.21
N ARG A 19 9.45 3.38 -1.58
CA ARG A 19 10.83 2.94 -1.67
C ARG A 19 11.30 2.47 -0.29
N ALA A 20 11.52 1.17 -0.17
CA ALA A 20 12.04 0.54 1.05
C ALA A 20 13.56 0.41 0.98
N ARG A 21 14.23 0.66 2.10
CA ARG A 21 15.69 0.63 2.25
C ARG A 21 16.08 -0.06 3.55
N THR A 22 17.15 -0.84 3.49
CA THR A 22 17.81 -1.39 4.68
C THR A 22 18.44 -0.28 5.54
N ALA A 23 18.87 -0.60 6.76
CA ALA A 23 19.63 0.32 7.61
C ALA A 23 20.95 0.78 6.98
N ALA A 24 21.51 -0.02 6.06
CA ALA A 24 22.69 0.33 5.28
C ALA A 24 22.35 1.07 3.97
N PHE A 25 21.12 1.60 3.84
CA PHE A 25 20.61 2.38 2.71
C PHE A 25 20.46 1.66 1.38
N PHE A 26 20.70 0.34 1.31
CA PHE A 26 20.38 -0.45 0.11
C PHE A 26 18.88 -0.51 -0.11
N THR A 27 18.44 -0.20 -1.32
CA THR A 27 17.04 -0.36 -1.74
C THR A 27 16.67 -1.84 -1.68
N VAL A 28 15.63 -2.16 -0.90
CA VAL A 28 15.05 -3.50 -0.81
C VAL A 28 14.07 -3.69 -1.97
N PHE A 29 13.20 -2.70 -2.15
CA PHE A 29 12.29 -2.61 -3.29
C PHE A 29 11.92 -1.16 -3.57
N ASP A 30 11.46 -0.91 -4.80
CA ASP A 30 10.85 0.35 -5.22
C ASP A 30 9.56 0.02 -5.97
N LEU A 31 8.43 0.34 -5.34
CA LEU A 31 7.10 0.13 -5.88
C LEU A 31 6.54 1.46 -6.33
N VAL A 32 6.09 1.55 -7.57
CA VAL A 32 5.36 2.70 -8.10
C VAL A 32 4.05 2.21 -8.68
N ALA A 33 2.97 2.92 -8.36
CA ALA A 33 1.71 2.78 -9.06
C ALA A 33 1.29 4.16 -9.57
N ALA A 34 1.05 4.26 -10.87
CA ALA A 34 0.71 5.48 -11.57
C ALA A 34 -0.43 5.21 -12.55
N GLU A 35 -1.57 5.88 -12.32
CA GLU A 35 -2.85 5.72 -13.06
C GLU A 35 -3.14 4.26 -13.47
N GLU A 36 -2.76 3.86 -14.69
CA GLU A 36 -3.05 2.55 -15.30
C GLU A 36 -1.92 1.52 -15.14
N SER A 37 -0.79 1.90 -14.55
CA SER A 37 0.42 1.08 -14.52
C SER A 37 0.99 0.94 -13.13
N ALA A 38 1.59 -0.20 -12.85
CA ALA A 38 2.39 -0.41 -11.67
C ALA A 38 3.71 -1.09 -12.04
N TRP A 39 4.75 -0.77 -11.29
CA TRP A 39 6.00 -1.48 -11.37
C TRP A 39 6.62 -1.68 -9.98
N LEU A 40 7.28 -2.81 -9.81
CA LEU A 40 7.98 -3.22 -8.60
C LEU A 40 9.40 -3.62 -8.99
N ASP A 41 10.38 -2.82 -8.62
CA ASP A 41 11.79 -3.17 -8.75
C ASP A 41 12.29 -3.83 -7.46
N VAL A 42 12.98 -4.96 -7.60
CA VAL A 42 13.59 -5.70 -6.49
C VAL A 42 15.08 -5.86 -6.78
N PRO A 43 15.91 -4.85 -6.43
CA PRO A 43 17.30 -4.79 -6.86
C PRO A 43 18.14 -6.03 -6.52
N ARG A 44 17.88 -6.63 -5.37
CA ARG A 44 18.62 -7.80 -4.88
C ARG A 44 18.38 -9.05 -5.71
N GLU A 45 17.21 -9.16 -6.34
CA GLU A 45 16.81 -10.31 -7.15
C GLU A 45 17.03 -10.07 -8.65
N GLU A 46 17.62 -8.92 -9.02
CA GLU A 46 17.89 -8.57 -10.42
C GLU A 46 16.64 -8.56 -11.31
N LEU A 47 15.48 -8.27 -10.71
CA LEU A 47 14.19 -8.28 -11.41
C LEU A 47 13.38 -7.00 -11.20
N THR A 48 12.55 -6.74 -12.20
CA THR A 48 11.54 -5.70 -12.20
C THR A 48 10.23 -6.30 -12.70
N VAL A 49 9.14 -6.11 -11.94
CA VAL A 49 7.80 -6.49 -12.35
C VAL A 49 7.10 -5.26 -12.92
N VAL A 50 6.49 -5.37 -14.09
CA VAL A 50 5.74 -4.28 -14.73
C VAL A 50 4.40 -4.83 -15.23
N GLY A 51 3.32 -4.11 -14.95
CA GLY A 51 1.99 -4.54 -15.38
C GLY A 51 0.94 -3.45 -15.28
N ASP A 52 -0.27 -3.79 -15.74
CA ASP A 52 -1.47 -3.02 -15.46
C ASP A 52 -1.68 -2.98 -13.95
N ARG A 53 -1.98 -1.79 -13.41
CA ARG A 53 -2.24 -1.64 -11.97
C ARG A 53 -3.43 -2.48 -11.52
N ALA A 54 -4.46 -2.61 -12.36
CA ALA A 54 -5.68 -3.34 -12.06
C ALA A 54 -5.51 -4.87 -12.19
N ASP A 55 -4.32 -5.37 -12.54
CA ASP A 55 -4.06 -6.81 -12.60
C ASP A 55 -4.22 -7.43 -11.20
N PRO A 56 -5.20 -8.34 -10.99
CA PRO A 56 -5.44 -8.93 -9.68
C PRO A 56 -4.24 -9.74 -9.16
N VAL A 57 -3.32 -10.16 -10.03
CA VAL A 57 -2.13 -10.92 -9.64
C VAL A 57 -1.19 -10.11 -8.73
N TRP A 58 -1.29 -8.78 -8.73
CA TRP A 58 -0.56 -7.94 -7.78
C TRP A 58 -0.82 -8.30 -6.31
N SER A 59 -2.02 -8.81 -5.97
CA SER A 59 -2.33 -9.24 -4.59
C SER A 59 -1.60 -10.51 -4.17
N ASP A 60 -1.14 -11.31 -5.13
CA ASP A 60 -0.42 -12.55 -4.90
C ASP A 60 1.10 -12.34 -4.76
N LEU A 61 1.59 -11.12 -5.05
CA LEU A 61 2.99 -10.77 -4.91
C LEU A 61 3.33 -10.40 -3.45
N PRO A 62 4.58 -10.57 -3.00
CA PRO A 62 4.99 -10.21 -1.64
C PRO A 62 4.79 -8.72 -1.30
N VAL A 63 4.77 -7.86 -2.31
CA VAL A 63 4.52 -6.42 -2.19
C VAL A 63 3.45 -6.03 -3.21
N SER A 64 2.29 -5.57 -2.72
CA SER A 64 1.14 -5.20 -3.54
C SER A 64 0.80 -3.71 -3.41
N PRO A 65 0.60 -2.96 -4.52
CA PRO A 65 0.37 -1.53 -4.51
C PRO A 65 -0.95 -1.11 -3.84
N ASP A 66 -2.05 -1.82 -4.09
CA ASP A 66 -3.37 -1.38 -3.61
C ASP A 66 -3.57 -1.53 -2.09
N PRO A 67 -3.18 -2.66 -1.44
CA PRO A 67 -3.18 -2.73 0.03
C PRO A 67 -2.30 -1.66 0.66
N MET A 68 -1.13 -1.37 0.07
CA MET A 68 -0.26 -0.29 0.55
C MET A 68 -0.88 1.09 0.37
N LEU A 69 -1.60 1.33 -0.73
CA LEU A 69 -2.31 2.59 -0.96
C LEU A 69 -3.45 2.82 0.03
N ILE A 70 -4.32 1.82 0.21
CA ILE A 70 -5.42 1.88 1.18
C ILE A 70 -4.84 2.14 2.57
N ALA A 71 -3.84 1.33 2.96
CA ALA A 71 -3.17 1.44 4.25
C ALA A 71 -2.53 2.83 4.46
N LEU A 72 -1.74 3.30 3.51
CA LEU A 72 -0.87 4.47 3.73
C LEU A 72 -1.57 5.80 3.52
N LEU A 73 -2.63 5.84 2.70
CA LEU A 73 -3.46 7.02 2.55
C LEU A 73 -4.54 7.11 3.62
N ALA A 74 -4.76 6.02 4.36
CA ALA A 74 -5.93 5.82 5.21
C ALA A 74 -7.21 6.28 4.50
N ASP A 75 -7.27 6.00 3.19
CA ASP A 75 -8.38 6.32 2.32
C ASP A 75 -9.06 4.99 1.98
N PRO A 76 -9.99 4.53 2.84
CA PRO A 76 -10.67 3.24 2.63
C PRO A 76 -11.50 3.25 1.35
N TRP A 77 -11.77 4.43 0.78
CA TRP A 77 -12.51 4.63 -0.47
C TRP A 77 -11.62 4.53 -1.70
N GLY A 78 -10.29 4.49 -1.52
CA GLY A 78 -9.34 4.17 -2.60
C GLY A 78 -9.60 2.81 -3.25
N GLY A 79 -10.35 1.91 -2.58
CA GLY A 79 -10.79 0.62 -3.09
C GLY A 79 -12.13 0.61 -3.84
N GLY A 80 -12.86 1.73 -3.94
CA GLY A 80 -14.11 1.81 -4.71
C GLY A 80 -15.23 2.63 -4.07
N ALA A 81 -16.40 2.65 -4.73
CA ALA A 81 -17.56 3.44 -4.31
C ALA A 81 -18.29 2.84 -3.09
N VAL A 82 -18.86 3.71 -2.25
CA VAL A 82 -19.63 3.33 -1.05
C VAL A 82 -20.98 2.74 -1.46
N GLY A 83 -21.26 1.49 -1.09
CA GLY A 83 -22.56 0.86 -1.27
C GLY A 83 -23.56 1.24 -0.17
N SER A 84 -23.11 1.26 1.09
CA SER A 84 -23.93 1.73 2.22
C SER A 84 -23.09 2.16 3.43
N VAL A 85 -23.70 2.94 4.33
CA VAL A 85 -23.15 3.34 5.64
C VAL A 85 -24.15 2.96 6.71
N GLN A 86 -23.69 2.26 7.75
CA GLN A 86 -24.50 1.82 8.88
C GLN A 86 -23.94 2.36 10.20
N PHE A 87 -24.85 2.72 11.10
CA PHE A 87 -24.52 3.13 12.46
C PHE A 87 -24.79 1.97 13.39
N SER A 88 -23.76 1.45 14.03
CA SER A 88 -23.91 0.39 15.04
C SER A 88 -24.45 0.99 16.33
N ALA A 89 -25.66 0.58 16.73
CA ALA A 89 -26.28 1.06 17.95
C ALA A 89 -25.51 0.56 19.17
N GLY A 90 -24.91 1.49 19.94
CA GLY A 90 -24.20 1.18 21.18
C GLY A 90 -22.69 1.01 21.06
N THR A 91 -22.10 1.24 19.89
CA THR A 91 -20.64 1.30 19.70
C THR A 91 -20.20 2.70 19.25
N GLU A 92 -18.95 3.05 19.54
CA GLU A 92 -18.30 4.28 19.03
C GLU A 92 -17.78 4.12 17.60
N GLU A 93 -18.36 3.18 16.83
CA GLU A 93 -17.93 2.82 15.48
C GLU A 93 -19.06 3.01 14.46
N VAL A 94 -18.68 3.46 13.26
CA VAL A 94 -19.53 3.52 12.05
C VAL A 94 -18.97 2.54 11.04
N THR A 95 -19.83 1.80 10.35
CA THR A 95 -19.41 0.85 9.30
C THR A 95 -19.79 1.36 7.92
N GLY A 96 -18.83 1.35 6.99
CA GLY A 96 -19.06 1.53 5.56
C GLY A 96 -18.88 0.19 4.84
N GLN A 97 -19.69 -0.08 3.83
CA GLN A 97 -19.63 -1.33 3.06
C GLN A 97 -19.72 -1.04 1.56
N GLY A 98 -19.01 -1.85 0.77
CA GLY A 98 -19.14 -1.92 -0.69
C GLY A 98 -19.02 -3.37 -1.17
N ASP A 99 -18.78 -3.55 -2.47
CA ASP A 99 -18.70 -4.89 -3.06
C ASP A 99 -17.47 -5.66 -2.54
N GLY A 100 -17.71 -6.53 -1.56
CA GLY A 100 -16.70 -7.45 -1.00
C GLY A 100 -15.77 -6.84 0.06
N TRP A 101 -16.02 -5.60 0.50
CA TRP A 101 -15.20 -4.95 1.52
C TRP A 101 -16.05 -4.24 2.60
N THR A 102 -15.48 -4.10 3.80
CA THR A 102 -16.06 -3.39 4.94
C THR A 102 -15.00 -2.49 5.59
N VAL A 103 -15.38 -1.27 5.98
CA VAL A 103 -14.56 -0.36 6.77
C VAL A 103 -15.25 -0.02 8.08
N TRP A 104 -14.48 0.09 9.16
CA TRP A 104 -14.90 0.61 10.45
C TRP A 104 -14.25 1.96 10.66
N LEU A 105 -15.03 2.96 11.05
CA LEU A 105 -14.62 4.33 11.31
C LEU A 105 -14.92 4.68 12.77
N ASP A 106 -14.05 5.48 13.38
CA ASP A 106 -14.34 6.12 14.65
C ASP A 106 -15.50 7.09 14.47
N ARG A 107 -16.52 6.99 15.33
CA ARG A 107 -17.74 7.77 15.20
C ARG A 107 -17.53 9.26 15.47
N VAL A 108 -16.56 9.62 16.31
CA VAL A 108 -16.31 10.99 16.75
C VAL A 108 -15.41 11.71 15.76
N THR A 109 -14.29 11.08 15.38
CA THR A 109 -13.28 11.69 14.51
C THR A 109 -13.52 11.41 13.04
N GLY A 110 -14.28 10.35 12.70
CA GLY A 110 -14.47 9.87 11.34
C GLY A 110 -13.23 9.16 10.75
N THR A 111 -12.17 8.96 11.53
CA THR A 111 -10.94 8.30 11.06
C THR A 111 -11.15 6.80 10.92
N PRO A 112 -10.56 6.14 9.91
CA PRO A 112 -10.65 4.69 9.79
C PRO A 112 -9.93 3.97 10.94
N LEU A 113 -10.54 2.89 11.39
CA LEU A 113 -10.02 2.01 12.44
C LEU A 113 -9.56 0.70 11.83
N ARG A 114 -10.40 0.13 10.95
CA ARG A 114 -10.15 -1.16 10.29
C ARG A 114 -10.76 -1.18 8.90
N TYR A 115 -10.14 -1.93 7.99
CA TYR A 115 -10.67 -2.28 6.67
C TYR A 115 -10.48 -3.77 6.44
N GLU A 116 -11.48 -4.43 5.88
CA GLU A 116 -11.43 -5.85 5.51
C GLU A 116 -11.98 -6.05 4.11
N ALA A 117 -11.28 -6.82 3.27
CA ALA A 117 -11.72 -7.21 1.94
C ALA A 117 -11.22 -8.63 1.60
N GLY A 118 -12.11 -9.62 1.62
CA GLY A 118 -11.71 -11.02 1.55
C GLY A 118 -10.75 -11.38 2.71
N ASP A 119 -9.53 -11.82 2.37
CA ASP A 119 -8.49 -12.17 3.35
C ASP A 119 -7.53 -11.00 3.67
N LEU A 120 -7.76 -9.81 3.09
CA LEU A 120 -7.01 -8.60 3.43
C LEU A 120 -7.62 -7.95 4.67
N ARG A 121 -6.80 -7.67 5.68
CA ARG A 121 -7.16 -6.80 6.82
C ARG A 121 -6.15 -5.67 6.97
N ILE A 122 -6.64 -4.45 7.16
CA ILE A 122 -5.82 -3.28 7.48
C ILE A 122 -6.35 -2.66 8.77
N THR A 123 -5.46 -2.34 9.71
CA THR A 123 -5.80 -1.68 10.98
C THR A 123 -4.98 -0.41 11.12
N TRP A 124 -5.62 0.67 11.57
CA TRP A 124 -4.98 1.96 11.81
C TRP A 124 -5.07 2.35 13.29
N ALA A 125 -3.94 2.79 13.85
CA ALA A 125 -3.85 3.23 15.22
C ALA A 125 -2.92 4.44 15.38
N GLU A 126 -2.91 4.99 16.60
CA GLU A 126 -2.03 6.11 17.01
C GLU A 126 -2.19 7.34 16.10
N TRP A 127 -3.41 7.81 15.94
CA TRP A 127 -3.71 8.99 15.11
C TRP A 127 -3.14 10.28 15.69
N ALA A 128 -2.54 11.11 14.84
CA ALA A 128 -2.11 12.46 15.19
C ALA A 128 -2.34 13.45 14.05
N ASP A 129 -2.64 14.69 14.41
CA ASP A 129 -2.86 15.75 13.44
C ASP A 129 -1.54 16.30 12.88
N ARG A 130 -1.45 16.38 11.55
CA ARG A 130 -0.37 17.05 10.82
C ARG A 130 -0.96 17.94 9.74
N TRP A 131 -0.72 19.25 9.86
CA TRP A 131 -1.32 20.28 8.99
C TRP A 131 -2.86 20.19 8.95
N ASP A 132 -3.47 20.00 10.11
CA ASP A 132 -4.93 19.88 10.28
C ASP A 132 -5.55 18.68 9.53
N ILE A 133 -4.72 17.68 9.21
CA ILE A 133 -5.14 16.41 8.63
C ILE A 133 -4.75 15.30 9.60
N PRO A 134 -5.67 14.41 10.01
CA PRO A 134 -5.34 13.29 10.86
C PRO A 134 -4.54 12.24 10.07
N TRP A 135 -3.43 11.77 10.65
CA TRP A 135 -2.60 10.71 10.08
C TRP A 135 -2.39 9.57 11.09
N PRO A 136 -2.48 8.31 10.67
CA PRO A 136 -2.15 7.17 11.54
C PRO A 136 -0.64 7.07 11.70
N HIS A 137 -0.14 6.80 12.91
CA HIS A 137 1.27 6.51 13.12
C HIS A 137 1.61 5.02 13.07
N ASP A 138 0.61 4.16 13.27
CA ASP A 138 0.78 2.71 13.25
C ASP A 138 -0.27 2.09 12.33
N ILE A 139 0.19 1.27 11.39
CA ILE A 139 -0.64 0.60 10.40
C ILE A 139 -0.23 -0.86 10.34
N GLU A 140 -1.19 -1.76 10.50
CA GLU A 140 -0.98 -3.20 10.36
C GLU A 140 -1.76 -3.70 9.15
N VAL A 141 -1.10 -4.45 8.27
CA VAL A 141 -1.66 -5.05 7.05
C VAL A 141 -1.45 -6.55 7.12
N GLU A 142 -2.53 -7.30 7.09
CA GLU A 142 -2.56 -8.76 7.07
C GLU A 142 -3.10 -9.23 5.72
N THR A 143 -2.39 -10.14 5.07
CA THR A 143 -2.78 -10.82 3.83
C THR A 143 -2.56 -12.34 4.01
N PRO A 144 -3.07 -13.20 3.11
CA PRO A 144 -2.71 -14.61 3.11
C PRO A 144 -1.20 -14.87 3.02
N SER A 145 -0.48 -13.96 2.36
CA SER A 145 0.97 -14.06 2.14
C SER A 145 1.81 -13.52 3.30
N GLY A 146 1.24 -12.78 4.26
CA GLY A 146 1.99 -12.33 5.42
C GLY A 146 1.36 -11.21 6.24
N HIS A 147 2.18 -10.67 7.15
CA HIS A 147 1.83 -9.55 8.02
C HIS A 147 2.89 -8.46 7.93
N LEU A 148 2.46 -7.23 7.67
CA LEU A 148 3.28 -6.03 7.57
C LEU A 148 2.81 -5.01 8.60
N ARG A 149 3.73 -4.53 9.43
CA ARG A 149 3.50 -3.37 10.30
C ARG A 149 4.31 -2.18 9.84
N VAL A 150 3.64 -1.07 9.58
CA VAL A 150 4.23 0.21 9.16
C VAL A 150 4.10 1.21 10.29
N ARG A 151 5.24 1.77 10.70
CA ARG A 151 5.27 2.92 11.62
C ARG A 151 5.60 4.18 10.85
N LEU A 152 4.65 5.09 10.74
CA LEU A 152 4.84 6.35 10.04
C LEU A 152 5.59 7.34 10.94
N GLY A 153 6.71 7.81 10.41
CA GLY A 153 7.60 8.75 11.10
C GLY A 153 7.35 10.19 10.66
N ARG A 154 8.31 10.73 9.91
CA ARG A 154 8.32 12.13 9.49
C ARG A 154 7.47 12.32 8.22
N PHE A 155 6.50 13.21 8.31
CA PHE A 155 5.72 13.68 7.17
C PHE A 155 6.34 14.96 6.60
N THR A 156 6.32 15.10 5.28
CA THR A 156 6.62 16.38 4.60
C THR A 156 5.56 16.62 3.53
N LEU A 157 4.91 17.78 3.57
CA LEU A 157 3.99 18.20 2.53
C LEU A 157 4.78 18.95 1.45
N ASP A 158 4.99 18.31 0.30
CA ASP A 158 5.62 18.94 -0.86
C ASP A 158 4.56 19.20 -1.96
N ARG A 159 4.32 20.47 -2.26
CA ARG A 159 3.37 20.91 -3.29
C ARG A 159 3.99 20.98 -4.69
N SER A 160 5.26 20.63 -4.83
CA SER A 160 6.06 20.76 -6.06
C SER A 160 6.55 19.43 -6.61
N LEU A 161 5.91 18.32 -6.23
CA LEU A 161 6.22 16.99 -6.75
C LEU A 161 6.12 17.00 -8.28
N ARG A 162 7.22 16.67 -8.93
CA ARG A 162 7.30 16.60 -10.38
C ARG A 162 6.82 15.22 -10.87
N PRO A 163 6.18 15.11 -12.04
CA PRO A 163 5.65 13.84 -12.55
C PRO A 163 6.70 12.72 -12.73
N ASP A 164 7.95 13.09 -13.03
CA ASP A 164 9.08 12.16 -13.19
C ASP A 164 9.41 11.37 -11.91
N VAL A 165 8.94 11.82 -10.74
CA VAL A 165 9.05 11.06 -9.48
C VAL A 165 8.33 9.72 -9.55
N PHE A 166 7.29 9.59 -10.38
CA PHE A 166 6.54 8.35 -10.61
C PHE A 166 6.90 7.69 -11.94
N GLY A 167 7.96 8.14 -12.60
CA GLY A 167 8.46 7.56 -13.84
C GLY A 167 9.07 6.16 -13.62
N PHE A 168 8.99 5.35 -14.68
CA PHE A 168 9.66 4.06 -14.77
C PHE A 168 11.02 4.23 -15.49
N ASP A 169 12.10 3.83 -14.83
CA ASP A 169 13.45 3.81 -15.42
C ASP A 169 14.23 2.62 -14.81
N PRO A 170 14.07 1.40 -15.36
CA PRO A 170 14.72 0.22 -14.82
C PRO A 170 16.23 0.32 -15.09
N GLU A 171 17.04 -0.07 -14.10
CA GLU A 171 18.49 -0.15 -14.30
C GLU A 171 18.84 -1.15 -15.42
N GLU A 172 19.94 -0.91 -16.14
CA GLU A 172 20.41 -1.84 -17.15
C GLU A 172 20.69 -3.22 -16.54
N GLY A 173 20.29 -4.29 -17.26
CA GLY A 173 20.52 -5.67 -16.84
C GLY A 173 19.42 -6.29 -15.97
N ARG A 174 18.35 -5.55 -15.64
CA ARG A 174 17.18 -6.11 -14.94
C ARG A 174 16.40 -7.08 -15.82
N THR A 175 15.99 -8.22 -15.24
CA THR A 175 15.00 -9.11 -15.87
C THR A 175 13.61 -8.53 -15.67
N ILE A 176 12.87 -8.30 -16.75
CA ILE A 176 11.52 -7.74 -16.67
C ILE A 176 10.50 -8.87 -16.72
N PHE A 177 9.59 -8.89 -15.74
CA PHE A 177 8.47 -9.82 -15.64
C PHE A 177 7.13 -9.08 -15.69
N THR A 178 6.12 -9.74 -16.23
CA THR A 178 4.71 -9.44 -15.93
C THR A 178 4.34 -9.92 -14.51
N PRO A 179 3.25 -9.45 -13.88
CA PRO A 179 2.83 -9.92 -12.56
C PRO A 179 2.67 -11.45 -12.49
N SER A 180 2.12 -12.07 -13.53
CA SER A 180 1.94 -13.53 -13.62
C SER A 180 3.25 -14.30 -13.70
N GLU A 181 4.22 -13.81 -14.47
CA GLU A 181 5.56 -14.40 -14.54
C GLU A 181 6.29 -14.26 -13.20
N ALA A 182 6.20 -13.10 -12.57
CA ALA A 182 6.81 -12.84 -11.27
C ALA A 182 6.23 -13.75 -10.17
N LYS A 183 4.90 -13.93 -10.15
CA LYS A 183 4.23 -14.89 -9.25
C LYS A 183 4.80 -16.30 -9.41
N SER A 184 4.93 -16.75 -10.66
CA SER A 184 5.45 -18.10 -10.95
C SER A 184 6.91 -18.23 -10.50
N TRP A 185 7.73 -17.22 -10.79
CA TRP A 185 9.13 -17.15 -10.38
C TRP A 185 9.33 -17.21 -8.86
N TRP A 186 8.50 -16.47 -8.09
CA TRP A 186 8.55 -16.51 -6.62
C TRP A 186 8.09 -17.86 -6.05
N ALA A 187 7.05 -18.47 -6.64
CA ALA A 187 6.56 -19.77 -6.21
C ALA A 187 7.63 -20.87 -6.34
N GLU A 188 8.40 -20.85 -7.44
CA GLU A 188 9.51 -21.79 -7.67
C GLU A 188 10.63 -21.65 -6.63
N ARG A 189 10.96 -20.42 -6.21
CA ARG A 189 12.01 -20.16 -5.22
C ARG A 189 11.60 -20.44 -3.77
N SER A 190 10.31 -20.30 -3.45
CA SER A 190 9.81 -20.43 -2.08
C SER A 190 9.44 -21.88 -1.72
N GLY A 191 9.30 -22.76 -2.72
CA GLY A 191 8.95 -24.17 -2.58
C GLY A 191 10.13 -25.15 -2.56
N GLY A 192 11.37 -24.67 -2.52
CA GLY A 192 12.60 -25.47 -2.41
C GLY A 192 13.28 -25.31 -1.06
#